data_AF-A0A2M9QBG5-F1
#
_entry.id   AF-A0A2M9QBG5-F1
#
_cell.length_a   1.000
_cell.length_b   1.000
_cell.length_c   1.000
_cell.angle_alpha   90.00
_cell.angle_beta   90.00
_cell.angle_gamma   90.00
#
_symmetry.space_group_name_H-M   'P 1'
#
loop_
_entity.id
_entity.type
_entity.pdbx_description
1 polymer ?
#
loop_
_entity_poly.entity_id
_entity_poly.type
_entity_poly.pdbx_seq_one_letter_code
_entity_poly.pdbx_strand_id
1 'polypeptide(L)'
;MIKKVLKLTSGALLGASLMLTTVVPMIHAEEQSPPLSPSISNRVIETLVEGEKYGIYPTTWYDEDFHKEISTDKVKELLALTEKKIASLGLAENKNYKPVNVKNDNTRGDIVMRLYNIVAR
;
A
#
# COMPACT_ATOMS: atom_id res chain seq x y z
N MET A 1 59.33 -26.61 -14.48
CA MET A 1 58.37 -25.84 -15.31
C MET A 1 56.91 -26.27 -15.05
N ILE A 2 56.60 -27.57 -15.11
CA ILE A 2 55.25 -28.15 -14.89
C ILE A 2 54.60 -27.74 -13.56
N LYS A 3 55.33 -27.73 -12.44
CA LYS A 3 54.80 -27.33 -11.12
C LYS A 3 54.37 -25.85 -11.02
N LYS A 4 54.95 -24.95 -11.84
CA LYS A 4 54.54 -23.53 -11.87
C LYS A 4 53.28 -23.34 -12.70
N VAL A 5 53.17 -24.05 -13.82
CA VAL A 5 51.97 -24.05 -14.68
C VAL A 5 50.77 -24.64 -13.93
N LEU A 6 50.96 -25.76 -13.21
CA LEU A 6 49.91 -26.39 -12.41
C LEU A 6 49.36 -25.46 -11.30
N LYS A 7 50.25 -24.71 -10.62
CA LYS A 7 49.84 -23.73 -9.61
C LYS A 7 49.07 -22.55 -10.21
N LEU A 8 49.47 -22.08 -11.40
CA LEU A 8 48.77 -21.01 -12.11
C LEU A 8 47.37 -21.46 -12.57
N THR A 9 47.26 -22.67 -13.13
CA THR A 9 45.98 -23.21 -13.60
C THR A 9 45.03 -23.49 -12.44
N SER A 10 45.52 -24.00 -11.31
CA SER A 10 44.68 -24.22 -10.11
C SER A 10 44.20 -22.90 -9.49
N GLY A 11 45.04 -21.87 -9.48
CA GLY A 11 44.64 -20.53 -9.01
C GLY A 11 43.57 -19.89 -9.90
N ALA A 12 43.72 -20.02 -11.22
CA ALA A 12 42.72 -19.53 -12.18
C ALA A 12 41.38 -20.27 -12.05
N LEU A 13 41.41 -21.60 -11.86
CA LEU A 13 40.20 -22.42 -11.68
C LEU A 13 39.45 -22.04 -10.39
N LEU A 14 40.18 -21.85 -9.29
CA LEU A 14 39.62 -21.41 -8.01
C LEU A 14 39.04 -20.00 -8.12
N GLY A 15 39.75 -19.08 -8.76
CA GLY A 15 39.25 -17.71 -9.00
C GLY A 15 37.98 -17.70 -9.84
N ALA A 16 37.93 -18.45 -10.94
CA ALA A 16 36.74 -18.58 -11.77
C ALA A 16 35.57 -19.23 -11.02
N SER A 17 35.83 -20.27 -10.22
CA SER A 17 34.80 -20.93 -9.40
C SER A 17 34.23 -19.97 -8.35
N LEU A 18 35.07 -19.18 -7.68
CA LEU A 18 34.61 -18.18 -6.71
C LEU A 18 33.73 -17.13 -7.39
N MET A 19 34.18 -16.57 -8.53
CA MET A 19 33.40 -15.59 -9.29
C MET A 19 32.05 -16.13 -9.78
N LEU A 20 32.00 -17.38 -10.25
CA LEU A 20 30.74 -18.02 -10.67
C LEU A 20 29.79 -18.28 -9.49
N THR A 21 30.31 -18.53 -8.29
CA THR A 21 29.47 -18.77 -7.09
C THR A 21 29.04 -17.51 -6.35
N THR A 22 29.74 -16.39 -6.48
CA THR A 22 29.43 -15.17 -5.72
C THR A 22 28.89 -14.04 -6.59
N VAL A 23 29.42 -13.84 -7.80
CA VAL A 23 29.08 -12.68 -8.64
C VAL A 23 27.87 -12.96 -9.51
N VAL A 24 27.80 -14.15 -10.14
CA VAL A 24 26.68 -14.52 -11.02
C VAL A 24 25.34 -14.57 -10.28
N PRO A 25 25.24 -15.14 -9.06
CA PRO A 25 23.99 -15.12 -8.30
C PRO A 25 23.59 -13.71 -7.83
N MET A 26 24.57 -12.84 -7.57
CA MET A 26 24.30 -11.47 -7.14
C MET A 26 23.72 -10.62 -8.27
N ILE A 27 24.28 -10.74 -9.48
CA ILE A 27 23.76 -10.06 -10.68
C ILE A 27 22.37 -10.60 -11.06
N HIS A 28 22.16 -11.92 -11.01
CA HIS A 28 20.83 -12.51 -11.24
C HIS A 28 19.80 -12.09 -10.20
N ALA A 29 20.18 -11.92 -8.93
CA ALA A 29 19.26 -11.45 -7.89
C ALA A 29 18.83 -9.98 -8.09
N GLU A 30 19.74 -9.13 -8.58
CA GLU A 30 19.43 -7.74 -8.94
C GLU A 30 18.57 -7.64 -10.21
N GLU A 31 18.75 -8.55 -11.18
CA GLU A 31 17.97 -8.57 -12.43
C GLU A 31 16.61 -9.29 -12.32
N GLN A 32 16.47 -10.28 -11.44
CA GLN A 32 15.25 -11.10 -11.30
C GLN A 32 14.25 -10.61 -10.24
N SER A 33 14.60 -9.57 -9.49
CA SER A 33 13.67 -8.95 -8.59
C SER A 33 13.02 -7.77 -9.33
N PRO A 34 11.77 -7.88 -9.87
CA PRO A 34 10.99 -6.66 -10.02
C PRO A 34 11.08 -5.93 -8.67
N PRO A 35 11.22 -4.59 -8.63
CA PRO A 35 11.14 -3.90 -7.36
C PRO A 35 9.93 -4.46 -6.64
N LEU A 36 10.11 -4.88 -5.38
CA LEU A 36 8.99 -5.16 -4.50
C LEU A 36 8.27 -3.83 -4.27
N SER A 37 7.65 -3.28 -5.32
CA SER A 37 6.48 -2.42 -5.20
C SER A 37 5.59 -3.19 -4.24
N PRO A 38 5.24 -2.64 -3.07
CA PRO A 38 4.42 -3.37 -2.12
C PRO A 38 3.14 -3.73 -2.85
N SER A 39 3.04 -5.00 -3.26
CA SER A 39 1.85 -5.51 -3.94
C SER A 39 0.70 -5.22 -2.99
N ILE A 40 -0.32 -4.52 -3.48
CA ILE A 40 -1.53 -4.25 -2.70
C ILE A 40 -1.99 -5.57 -2.11
N SER A 41 -2.00 -5.68 -0.78
CA SER A 41 -2.35 -6.95 -0.13
C SER A 41 -3.79 -7.32 -0.50
N ASN A 42 -4.10 -8.61 -0.58
CA ASN A 42 -5.48 -9.08 -0.84
C ASN A 42 -6.52 -8.46 0.11
N ARG A 43 -6.14 -8.15 1.36
CA ARG A 43 -6.98 -7.44 2.34
C ARG A 43 -7.41 -6.05 1.88
N VAL A 44 -6.56 -5.32 1.16
CA VAL A 44 -6.93 -4.01 0.61
C VAL A 44 -8.02 -4.20 -0.44
N ILE A 45 -7.85 -5.16 -1.35
CA ILE A 45 -8.85 -5.48 -2.38
C ILE A 45 -10.20 -5.83 -1.72
N GLU A 46 -10.18 -6.71 -0.71
CA GLU A 46 -11.39 -7.07 0.06
C GLU A 46 -12.06 -5.84 0.70
N THR A 47 -11.27 -4.91 1.22
CA THR A 47 -11.77 -3.66 1.84
C THR A 47 -12.42 -2.74 0.80
N LEU A 48 -11.83 -2.62 -0.39
CA LEU A 48 -12.38 -1.82 -1.49
C LEU A 48 -13.72 -2.39 -1.98
N VAL A 49 -13.79 -3.71 -2.15
CA VAL A 49 -15.01 -4.42 -2.57
C VAL A 49 -16.13 -4.21 -1.55
N GLU A 50 -15.84 -4.31 -0.25
CA GLU A 50 -16.84 -4.05 0.78
C GLU A 50 -17.27 -2.56 0.80
N GLY A 51 -16.33 -1.64 0.59
CA GLY A 51 -16.62 -0.22 0.41
C GLY A 51 -17.54 0.06 -0.78
N GLU A 52 -17.30 -0.59 -1.92
CA GLU A 52 -18.13 -0.49 -3.12
C GLU A 52 -19.55 -1.01 -2.87
N LYS A 53 -19.67 -2.19 -2.23
CA LYS A 53 -20.95 -2.80 -1.88
C LYS A 53 -21.83 -1.91 -1.01
N TYR A 54 -21.22 -1.10 -0.14
CA TYR A 54 -21.95 -0.11 0.65
C TYR A 54 -22.16 1.24 -0.04
N GLY A 55 -21.68 1.40 -1.27
CA GLY A 55 -21.75 2.66 -2.04
C GLY A 55 -20.81 3.74 -1.51
N ILE A 56 -19.74 3.35 -0.82
CA ILE A 56 -18.72 4.24 -0.25
C ILE A 56 -17.53 4.41 -1.19
N TYR A 57 -17.10 3.35 -1.86
CA TYR A 57 -15.96 3.37 -2.78
C TYR A 57 -16.42 3.40 -4.24
N PRO A 58 -16.08 4.42 -5.05
CA PRO A 58 -16.46 4.48 -6.46
C PRO A 58 -15.76 3.41 -7.32
N THR A 59 -16.51 2.73 -8.19
CA THR A 59 -15.98 1.71 -9.10
C THR A 59 -14.98 2.28 -10.12
N THR A 60 -15.05 3.56 -10.43
CA THR A 60 -14.12 4.24 -11.33
C THR A 60 -12.72 4.42 -10.73
N TRP A 61 -12.53 4.14 -9.44
CA TRP A 61 -11.25 4.35 -8.75
C TRP A 61 -10.37 3.09 -8.70
N TYR A 62 -10.84 1.93 -9.16
CA TYR A 62 -10.05 0.69 -9.12
C TYR A 62 -8.78 0.73 -9.97
N ASP A 63 -8.76 1.56 -11.01
CA ASP A 63 -7.61 1.71 -11.91
C ASP A 63 -6.57 2.72 -11.38
N GLU A 64 -6.77 3.25 -10.17
CA GLU A 64 -5.88 4.27 -9.60
C GLU A 64 -4.64 3.69 -8.94
N ASP A 65 -3.58 4.49 -8.92
CA ASP A 65 -2.32 4.13 -8.27
C ASP A 65 -2.39 4.36 -6.76
N PHE A 66 -2.61 3.28 -6.00
CA PHE A 66 -2.69 3.28 -4.53
C PHE A 66 -1.37 3.61 -3.82
N HIS A 67 -0.25 3.73 -4.55
CA HIS A 67 1.02 4.18 -3.96
C HIS A 67 1.10 5.71 -3.85
N LYS A 68 0.18 6.44 -4.49
CA LYS A 68 0.11 7.89 -4.42
C LYS A 68 -0.72 8.34 -3.23
N GLU A 69 -0.39 9.51 -2.72
CA GLU A 69 -1.21 10.18 -1.72
C GLU A 69 -2.61 10.45 -2.28
N ILE A 70 -3.64 10.05 -1.53
CA ILE A 70 -5.02 10.34 -1.87
C ILE A 70 -5.24 11.86 -1.81
N SER A 71 -5.99 12.42 -2.76
CA SER A 71 -6.32 13.85 -2.72
C SER A 71 -7.36 14.16 -1.64
N THR A 72 -7.33 15.39 -1.12
CA THR A 72 -8.31 15.84 -0.12
C THR A 72 -9.75 15.76 -0.65
N ASP A 73 -9.98 16.01 -1.93
CA ASP A 73 -11.32 15.94 -2.52
C ASP A 73 -11.86 14.51 -2.57
N LYS A 74 -11.00 13.53 -2.85
CA LYS A 74 -11.38 12.12 -2.76
C LYS A 74 -11.71 11.70 -1.33
N VAL A 75 -10.94 12.17 -0.35
CA VAL A 75 -11.25 11.93 1.07
C VAL A 75 -12.61 12.55 1.44
N LYS A 76 -12.91 13.77 0.97
CA LYS A 76 -14.23 14.38 1.17
C LYS A 76 -15.35 13.55 0.55
N GLU A 77 -15.15 13.02 -0.66
CA GLU A 77 -16.13 12.18 -1.34
C GLU A 77 -16.39 10.88 -0.56
N LEU A 78 -15.35 10.16 -0.14
CA LEU A 78 -15.48 8.94 0.69
C LEU A 78 -16.26 9.22 1.99
N LEU A 79 -15.99 10.36 2.64
CA LEU A 79 -16.69 10.74 3.88
C LEU A 79 -18.14 11.13 3.62
N ALA A 80 -18.45 11.83 2.54
CA ALA A 80 -19.81 12.17 2.17
C ALA A 80 -20.65 10.93 1.83
N LEU A 81 -20.06 9.97 1.11
CA LEU A 81 -20.70 8.69 0.81
C LEU A 81 -20.90 7.85 2.08
N THR A 82 -19.93 7.89 3.00
CA THR A 82 -20.06 7.27 4.34
C THR A 82 -21.21 7.89 5.13
N GLU A 83 -21.28 9.22 5.22
CA GLU A 83 -22.36 9.94 5.91
C GLU A 83 -23.72 9.59 5.31
N LYS A 84 -23.83 9.58 3.97
CA LYS A 84 -25.05 9.14 3.27
C LYS A 84 -25.43 7.71 3.63
N LYS A 85 -24.46 6.79 3.70
CA LYS A 85 -24.72 5.40 4.07
C LYS A 85 -25.21 5.29 5.52
N ILE A 86 -24.58 5.98 6.47
CA ILE A 86 -25.00 5.97 7.87
C ILE A 86 -26.41 6.57 8.02
N ALA A 87 -26.70 7.69 7.36
CA ALA A 87 -28.03 8.30 7.36
C ALA A 87 -29.11 7.35 6.81
N SER A 88 -28.79 6.53 5.81
CA SER A 88 -29.72 5.53 5.24
C SER A 88 -30.14 4.43 6.22
N LEU A 89 -29.43 4.27 7.35
CA LEU A 89 -29.76 3.28 8.37
C LEU A 89 -30.93 3.73 9.27
N GLY A 90 -31.36 5.01 9.18
CA GLY A 90 -32.47 5.53 9.97
C GLY A 90 -32.23 5.53 11.49
N LEU A 91 -30.96 5.59 11.90
CA LEU A 91 -30.57 5.67 13.31
C LEU A 91 -30.97 7.03 13.89
N ALA A 92 -31.32 7.05 15.18
CA ALA A 92 -31.67 8.29 15.85
C ALA A 92 -30.41 9.13 16.10
N GLU A 93 -30.45 10.39 15.67
CA GLU A 93 -29.38 11.37 15.91
C GLU A 93 -29.26 11.72 17.40
N ASN A 94 -28.02 11.71 17.89
CA ASN A 94 -27.64 12.28 19.17
C ASN A 94 -27.54 13.82 19.12
N LYS A 95 -28.67 14.48 19.32
CA LYS A 95 -28.78 15.95 19.38
C LYS A 95 -27.90 16.64 20.45
N ASN A 96 -27.38 15.89 21.42
CA ASN A 96 -26.50 16.43 22.46
C ASN A 96 -25.02 16.40 22.05
N TYR A 97 -24.69 15.70 20.96
CA TYR A 97 -23.34 15.61 20.47
C TYR A 97 -22.86 16.97 19.92
N LYS A 98 -21.62 17.30 20.23
CA LYS A 98 -20.93 18.48 19.69
C LYS A 98 -19.77 17.98 18.84
N PRO A 99 -19.76 18.25 17.53
CA PRO A 99 -18.67 17.85 16.66
C PRO A 99 -17.32 18.34 17.17
N VAL A 100 -16.32 17.46 17.12
CA VAL A 100 -14.93 17.83 17.40
C VAL A 100 -14.38 18.68 16.26
N ASN A 101 -13.51 19.63 16.60
CA ASN A 101 -12.85 20.45 15.60
C ASN A 101 -11.85 19.62 14.78
N VAL A 102 -11.84 19.81 13.46
CA VAL A 102 -11.03 19.05 12.50
C VAL A 102 -10.22 20.01 11.62
N LYS A 103 -9.03 19.57 11.22
CA LYS A 103 -8.12 20.33 10.36
C LYS A 103 -8.48 20.20 8.88
N ASN A 104 -9.28 19.19 8.52
CA ASN A 104 -9.62 18.83 7.14
C ASN A 104 -8.39 18.45 6.31
N ASP A 105 -7.44 17.77 6.94
CA ASP A 105 -6.28 17.20 6.27
C ASP A 105 -6.46 15.69 6.04
N ASN A 106 -5.50 15.05 5.39
CA ASN A 106 -5.55 13.62 5.07
C ASN A 106 -4.79 12.77 6.11
N THR A 107 -4.46 13.34 7.27
CA THR A 107 -3.83 12.55 8.33
C THR A 107 -4.83 11.55 8.90
N ARG A 108 -4.32 10.41 9.35
CA ARG A 108 -5.16 9.37 9.98
C ARG A 108 -5.96 9.91 11.16
N GLY A 109 -5.36 10.79 11.96
CA GLY A 109 -6.02 11.41 13.10
C GLY A 109 -7.22 12.25 12.68
N ASP A 110 -7.06 13.09 11.65
CA ASP A 110 -8.15 13.92 11.15
C ASP A 110 -9.27 13.10 10.52
N ILE A 111 -8.93 12.07 9.74
CA ILE A 111 -9.92 11.14 9.16
C ILE A 111 -10.74 10.46 10.27
N VAL A 112 -10.09 9.97 11.34
CA VAL A 112 -10.79 9.33 12.47
C VAL A 112 -11.72 10.32 13.18
N MET A 113 -11.29 11.57 13.41
CA MET A 113 -12.14 12.60 14.01
C MET A 113 -13.35 12.94 13.13
N ARG A 114 -13.15 12.99 11.81
CA ARG A 114 -14.23 13.24 10.84
C ARG A 114 -15.23 12.08 10.79
N LEU A 115 -14.76 10.83 10.84
CA LEU A 115 -15.63 9.66 10.97
C LEU A 115 -16.40 9.65 12.30
N TYR A 116 -15.75 10.03 13.40
CA TYR A 116 -16.40 10.14 14.70
C TYR A 116 -17.51 11.20 14.67
N ASN A 117 -17.28 12.34 14.03
CA ASN A 117 -18.29 13.36 13.81
C ASN A 117 -19.50 12.88 12.98
N ILE A 118 -19.32 11.89 12.10
CA ILE A 118 -20.43 11.29 11.32
C ILE A 118 -21.24 10.33 12.19
N VAL A 119 -20.57 9.45 12.94
CA VAL A 119 -21.23 8.34 13.67
C VAL A 119 -21.83 8.79 15.01
N ALA A 120 -21.22 9.77 15.68
CA ALA A 120 -21.64 10.20 17.00
C ALA A 120 -22.79 11.23 16.99
N ARG A 121 -23.18 11.70 15.79
CA ARG A 121 -24.26 12.67 15.57
C ARG A 121 -25.64 12.14 15.90
#